data_AF-A0A1M6EK62-F1
#
_entry.id   AF-A0A1M6EK62-F1
#
_cell.length_a   1.000
_cell.length_b   1.000
_cell.length_c   1.000
_cell.angle_alpha   90.00
_cell.angle_beta   90.00
_cell.angle_gamma   90.00
#
_symmetry.space_group_name_H-M   'P 1'
#
loop_
_entity.id
_entity.type
_entity.pdbx_description
1 polymer ?
#
loop_
_entity_poly.entity_id
_entity_poly.type
_entity_poly.pdbx_seq_one_letter_code
_entity_poly.pdbx_strand_id
1 'polypeptide(L)' 'MNLEKSRNAEYKKCAALLSLLVGLDADTEERVCGCFQNMGINNFFLHLESLELGLSQETYEKLKSLRIIIEVFGEERGQA' A
#
# COMPACT_ATOMS: atom_id res chain seq x y z
N MET A 1 20.69 -9.96 -9.62
CA MET A 1 19.45 -10.13 -8.81
C MET A 1 18.26 -9.90 -9.72
N ASN A 2 17.22 -10.74 -9.70
CA ASN A 2 16.02 -10.50 -10.52
C ASN A 2 15.23 -9.34 -9.88
N LEU A 3 15.20 -8.19 -10.55
CA LEU A 3 14.59 -6.95 -10.06
C LEU A 3 13.11 -7.13 -9.70
N GLU A 4 12.38 -7.95 -10.45
CA GLU A 4 10.96 -8.21 -10.19
C GLU A 4 10.75 -9.05 -8.93
N LYS A 5 11.59 -10.06 -8.71
CA LYS A 5 11.55 -10.86 -7.47
C LYS A 5 11.84 -9.99 -6.25
N SER A 6 12.79 -9.06 -6.37
CA SER A 6 13.10 -8.10 -5.30
C SER A 6 11.93 -7.18 -5.00
N ARG A 7 11.28 -6.65 -6.04
CA ARG A 7 10.13 -5.75 -5.91
C ARG A 7 8.92 -6.44 -5.28
N ASN A 8 8.62 -7.68 -5.69
CA ASN A 8 7.51 -8.44 -5.09
C ASN A 8 7.73 -8.76 -3.61
N ALA A 9 8.98 -9.01 -3.20
CA ALA A 9 9.29 -9.19 -1.79
C ALA A 9 9.04 -7.90 -0.98
N GLU A 10 9.39 -6.74 -1.53
CA GLU A 10 9.10 -5.45 -0.88
C GLU A 10 7.59 -5.16 -0.84
N TYR A 11 6.84 -5.46 -1.89
CA TYR A 11 5.37 -5.31 -1.86
C TYR A 11 4.71 -6.17 -0.78
N LYS A 12 5.16 -7.41 -0.59
CA LYS A 12 4.68 -8.26 0.51
C LYS A 12 4.98 -7.63 1.88
N LYS A 13 6.19 -7.12 2.08
CA LYS A 13 6.55 -6.42 3.33
C LYS A 13 5.69 -5.18 3.56
N CYS A 14 5.47 -4.37 2.53
CA CYS A 14 4.63 -3.18 2.62
C CYS A 14 3.18 -3.53 2.94
N ALA A 15 2.61 -4.57 2.32
CA ALA A 15 1.24 -5.01 2.59
C ALA A 15 1.09 -5.49 4.04
N ALA A 16 2.05 -6.29 4.54
CA ALA A 16 2.06 -6.75 5.92
C ALA A 16 2.18 -5.59 6.92
N LEU A 17 3.06 -4.60 6.66
CA LEU A 17 3.18 -3.42 7.51
C LEU A 17 1.89 -2.59 7.53
N LEU A 18 1.27 -2.40 6.37
CA LEU A 18 0.02 -1.66 6.23
C LEU A 18 -1.11 -2.38 6.96
N SER A 19 -1.18 -3.71 6.82
CA SER A 19 -2.12 -4.59 7.54
C SER A 19 -2.02 -4.40 9.05
N LEU A 20 -0.80 -4.38 9.60
CA LEU A 20 -0.57 -4.11 11.03
C LEU A 20 -1.00 -2.69 11.45
N LEU A 21 -0.78 -1.68 10.60
CA LEU A 21 -1.09 -0.28 10.92
C LEU A 21 -2.59 0.04 10.92
N VAL A 22 -3.33 -0.55 9.97
CA VAL A 22 -4.76 -0.23 9.80
C VAL A 22 -5.69 -1.36 10.23
N GLY A 23 -5.14 -2.50 10.66
CA GLY A 23 -5.89 -3.64 11.19
C GLY A 23 -6.58 -4.45 10.10
N LEU A 24 -5.87 -4.81 9.03
CA LEU A 24 -6.42 -5.68 7.98
C LEU A 24 -6.39 -7.15 8.42
N ASP A 25 -7.37 -7.93 7.96
CA ASP A 25 -7.28 -9.38 8.00
C ASP A 25 -6.39 -9.93 6.87
N ALA A 26 -6.05 -11.22 6.97
CA ALA A 26 -5.13 -11.86 6.04
C ALA A 26 -5.63 -11.90 4.59
N ASP A 27 -6.94 -12.03 4.37
CA ASP A 27 -7.54 -12.06 3.03
C ASP A 27 -7.44 -10.67 2.38
N THR A 28 -7.69 -9.62 3.16
CA THR A 28 -7.59 -8.25 2.70
C THR A 28 -6.15 -7.82 2.47
N GLU A 29 -5.21 -8.24 3.33
CA GLU A 29 -3.78 -8.06 3.13
C GLU A 29 -3.31 -8.69 1.81
N GLU A 30 -3.75 -9.91 1.51
CA GLU A 30 -3.42 -10.59 0.26
C GLU A 30 -3.93 -9.82 -0.96
N ARG A 31 -5.17 -9.31 -0.90
CA ARG A 31 -5.74 -8.47 -1.97
C ARG A 31 -4.97 -7.18 -2.18
N VAL A 32 -4.61 -6.47 -1.10
CA VAL A 32 -3.78 -5.27 -1.16
C VAL A 32 -2.41 -5.57 -1.77
N CYS A 33 -1.78 -6.68 -1.37
CA CYS A 33 -0.52 -7.13 -1.96
C CYS A 33 -0.67 -7.41 -3.47
N GLY A 34 -1.78 -8.02 -3.89
CA GLY A 34 -2.10 -8.23 -5.31
C GLY A 34 -2.24 -6.91 -6.06
N CYS A 35 -2.90 -5.90 -5.48
CA CYS A 35 -2.96 -4.56 -6.06
C CYS A 35 -1.56 -3.96 -6.23
N PHE A 36 -0.69 -4.03 -5.22
CA PHE A 36 0.68 -3.54 -5.33
C PHE A 36 1.46 -4.22 -6.46
N GLN A 37 1.31 -5.53 -6.61
CA GLN A 37 1.97 -6.28 -7.68
C GLN A 37 1.47 -5.89 -9.07
N ASN A 38 0.17 -5.58 -9.20
CA ASN A 38 -0.45 -5.24 -10.48
C ASN A 38 -0.21 -3.80 -10.92
N MET A 39 -0.30 -2.83 -10.00
CA MET A 39 -0.23 -1.39 -10.35
C MET A 39 0.88 -0.61 -9.63
N GLY A 40 1.49 -1.18 -8.60
CA GLY A 40 2.43 -0.48 -7.72
C GLY A 40 1.75 0.31 -6.60
N ILE A 41 2.51 0.66 -5.55
CA ILE A 41 1.99 1.30 -4.33
C ILE A 41 1.42 2.70 -4.62
N ASN A 42 2.10 3.51 -5.43
CA ASN A 42 1.64 4.87 -5.74
C ASN A 42 0.28 4.86 -6.46
N ASN A 43 0.13 3.98 -7.47
CA ASN A 43 -1.14 3.85 -8.18
C ASN A 43 -2.23 3.24 -7.30
N PHE A 44 -1.89 2.34 -6.38
CA PHE A 44 -2.85 1.86 -5.38
C PHE A 44 -3.45 3.01 -4.57
N PHE A 45 -2.63 3.93 -4.05
CA PHE A 45 -3.11 5.07 -3.28
C PHE A 45 -3.85 6.11 -4.15
N LEU A 46 -3.48 6.23 -5.43
CA LEU A 46 -4.18 7.07 -6.39
C LEU A 46 -5.60 6.56 -6.67
N HIS A 47 -5.76 5.24 -6.78
CA HIS A 47 -7.01 4.58 -7.15
C HIS A 47 -7.80 4.01 -5.95
N LEU A 48 -7.35 4.27 -4.72
CA LEU A 48 -7.86 3.64 -3.50
C LEU A 48 -9.40 3.63 -3.40
N GLU A 49 -10.04 4.76 -3.66
CA GLU A 49 -11.51 4.91 -3.56
C GLU A 49 -12.28 4.12 -4.63
N SER A 50 -11.61 3.74 -5.73
CA SER A 50 -12.20 2.95 -6.81
C SER A 50 -11.96 1.44 -6.67
N LEU A 51 -11.16 1.01 -5.69
CA LEU A 51 -10.87 -0.40 -5.46
C LEU A 51 -11.98 -1.04 -4.62
N GLU A 52 -12.51 -2.18 -5.07
CA GLU A 52 -13.48 -2.96 -4.30
C GLU A 52 -12.75 -3.88 -3.30
N LEU A 53 -12.18 -3.30 -2.25
CA LEU A 53 -11.44 -4.05 -1.22
C LEU A 53 -12.31 -4.54 -0.06
N GLY A 54 -13.58 -4.12 0.02
CA GLY A 54 -14.48 -4.48 1.13
C GLY A 54 -14.09 -3.89 2.48
N LEU A 55 -13.30 -2.81 2.48
CA LEU A 55 -12.81 -2.15 3.69
C LEU A 55 -13.90 -1.32 4.37
N SER A 56 -13.79 -1.20 5.69
CA SER A 56 -14.61 -0.25 6.45
C SER A 56 -14.23 1.20 6.10
N GLN A 57 -15.16 2.13 6.33
CA GLN A 57 -14.88 3.56 6.17
C GLN A 57 -13.69 4.01 7.02
N GLU A 58 -13.59 3.51 8.26
CA GLU A 58 -12.48 3.83 9.17
C GLU A 58 -11.13 3.44 8.55
N THR A 59 -11.05 2.25 7.96
CA THR A 59 -9.83 1.77 7.32
C THR A 59 -9.48 2.60 6.09
N TYR A 60 -10.46 3.01 5.28
CA TYR A 60 -10.24 3.93 4.17
C TYR A 60 -9.66 5.28 4.63
N GLU A 61 -10.18 5.86 5.71
CA GLU A 61 -9.66 7.14 6.24
C GLU A 61 -8.23 6.99 6.80
N LYS A 62 -7.90 5.86 7.44
CA LYS A 62 -6.53 5.56 7.86
C LYS A 62 -5.57 5.47 6.67
N LEU A 63 -5.99 4.81 5.59
CA LEU A 63 -5.21 4.70 4.35
C LEU A 63 -5.01 6.05 3.66
N LYS A 64 -6.03 6.91 3.62
CA LYS A 64 -5.91 8.29 3.11
C LYS A 64 -4.93 9.12 3.94
N SER A 65 -5.02 9.01 5.26
CA SER A 65 -4.07 9.67 6.18
C SER A 65 -2.64 9.21 5.94
N LEU A 66 -2.42 7.90 5.76
CA LEU A 66 -1.11 7.34 5.42
C LEU A 66 -0.59 7.87 4.07
N ARG A 67 -1.44 7.97 3.06
CA ARG A 67 -1.07 8.57 1.76
C ARG A 67 -0.53 9.98 1.95
N ILE A 68 -1.24 10.84 2.69
CA ILE A 68 -0.83 12.22 2.94
C ILE A 68 0.52 12.25 3.68
N ILE A 69 0.71 11.40 4.69
CA ILE A 69 1.99 11.30 5.42
C ILE A 69 3.12 10.90 4.46
N ILE A 70 2.90 9.90 3.60
CA ILE A 70 3.91 9.48 2.63
C ILE A 70 4.20 10.60 1.62
N GLU A 71 3.20 11.35 1.17
CA GLU A 71 3.39 12.48 0.25
C GLU A 71 4.18 13.62 0.93
N VAL A 72 3.88 13.95 2.18
CA VAL A 72 4.56 15.03 2.92
C VAL A 72 5.99 14.66 3.32
N PHE A 73 6.22 13.42 3.77
CA PHE A 73 7.52 12.99 4.32
C PHE A 73 8.34 12.11 3.35
N GLY A 74 7.78 11.70 2.22
CA GLY A 74 8.40 10.77 1.27
C GLY A 74 9.36 11.42 0.27
N GLU A 75 9.27 12.74 0.08
CA GLU A 75 10.10 13.49 -0.88
C GLU A 75 11.58 13.63 -0.46
N GLU A 76 11.94 13.32 0.78
CA GLU A 76 13.34 13.42 1.24
C GLU A 76 14.30 12.35 0.66
N ARG A 77 13.82 11.42 -0.19
CA ARG A 77 14.65 10.35 -0.78
C ARG A 77 14.96 10.53 -2.28
N GLY A 78 15.24 11.76 -2.71
CA GLY A 78 15.54 12.03 -4.13
C GLY A 78 16.30 13.32 -4.48
N GLN A 79 16.85 14.05 -3.53
CA GLN A 79 17.76 15.18 -3.81
C GLN A 79 19.12 14.92 -3.13
N ALA A 80 19.96 14.13 -3.78
CA ALA A 80 21.40 14.04 -3.54
C ALA A 80 22.11 13.75 -4.85
#